data_AF-A0A226QQQ9-F1
#
_entry.id   AF-A0A226QQQ9-F1
#
_cell.length_a   1.000
_cell.length_b   1.000
_cell.length_c   1.000
_cell.angle_alpha   90.00
_cell.angle_beta   90.00
_cell.angle_gamma   90.00
#
_symmetry.space_group_name_H-M   'P 1'
#
loop_
_entity.id
_entity.type
_entity.pdbx_description
1 polymer ?
#
loop_
_entity_poly.entity_id
_entity_poly.type
_entity_poly.pdbx_seq_one_letter_code
_entity_poly.pdbx_strand_id
1 'polypeptide(L)'
;MLIPMSVTDFRPYVEQKIKRLRKEIEQYDNKMQQEYIQYENETNKYYSKPWFIRLFMRAPKNPRLSIFSDTFFLESKLSQKKSELELLEQVLLSLSEREKIYISERDIEYFGINAEKLNSENK
;
A
#
# COMPACT_ATOMS: atom_id res chain seq x y z
N MET A 1 -12.65 -4.26 -24.89
CA MET A 1 -11.88 -4.06 -26.14
C MET A 1 -10.39 -3.93 -25.80
N LEU A 2 -9.46 -4.25 -26.70
CA LEU A 2 -8.02 -4.02 -26.50
C LEU A 2 -7.60 -2.79 -27.32
N ILE A 3 -7.00 -1.81 -26.66
CA ILE A 3 -6.61 -0.53 -27.26
C ILE A 3 -5.08 -0.49 -27.33
N PRO A 4 -4.47 -0.31 -28.52
CA PRO A 4 -3.03 -0.16 -28.63
C PRO A 4 -2.59 1.19 -28.06
N MET A 5 -1.52 1.21 -27.27
CA MET A 5 -0.91 2.42 -26.73
C MET A 5 0.63 2.31 -26.78
N SER A 6 1.31 3.43 -27.02
CA SER A 6 2.78 3.47 -26.92
C SER A 6 3.23 3.27 -25.47
N VAL A 7 4.33 2.54 -25.28
CA VAL A 7 4.94 2.40 -23.96
C VAL A 7 5.35 3.76 -23.38
N THR A 8 5.82 4.69 -24.21
CA THR A 8 6.20 6.03 -23.77
C THR A 8 5.06 6.77 -23.09
N ASP A 9 3.83 6.56 -23.57
CA ASP A 9 2.65 7.26 -23.08
C ASP A 9 2.02 6.54 -21.89
N PHE A 10 2.13 5.21 -21.85
CA PHE A 10 1.60 4.40 -20.75
C PHE A 10 2.50 4.42 -19.51
N ARG A 11 3.81 4.39 -19.68
CA ARG A 11 4.80 4.28 -18.60
C ARG A 11 4.61 5.32 -17.47
N PRO A 12 4.35 6.62 -17.75
CA PRO A 12 4.10 7.60 -16.69
C PRO A 12 2.93 7.25 -15.76
N TYR A 13 1.90 6.56 -16.26
CA TYR A 13 0.75 6.15 -15.44
C TYR A 13 1.14 5.06 -14.43
N VAL A 14 1.94 4.09 -14.87
CA VAL A 14 2.50 3.04 -13.99
C VAL A 14 3.40 3.66 -12.92
N GLU A 15 4.30 4.55 -13.31
CA GLU A 15 5.21 5.25 -12.38
C GLU A 15 4.44 6.10 -11.36
N GLN A 16 3.38 6.79 -11.80
CA GLN A 16 2.52 7.55 -10.90
C GLN A 16 1.81 6.65 -9.88
N LYS A 17 1.30 5.49 -10.31
CA LYS A 17 0.64 4.52 -9.44
C LYS A 17 1.61 3.94 -8.41
N ILE A 18 2.80 3.53 -8.84
CA ILE A 18 3.91 3.09 -7.97
C ILE A 18 4.22 4.15 -6.91
N LYS A 19 4.36 5.42 -7.31
CA LYS A 19 4.63 6.53 -6.38
C LYS A 19 3.52 6.71 -5.35
N ARG A 20 2.25 6.58 -5.74
CA ARG A 20 1.11 6.65 -4.82
C ARG A 20 1.12 5.48 -3.84
N LEU A 21 1.33 4.26 -4.33
CA LEU A 21 1.38 3.06 -3.49
C LEU A 21 2.54 3.09 -2.49
N ARG A 22 3.73 3.55 -2.90
CA ARG A 22 4.86 3.74 -1.97
C ARG A 22 4.51 4.68 -0.82
N LYS A 23 3.83 5.79 -1.11
CA LYS A 23 3.34 6.71 -0.07
C LYS A 23 2.29 6.07 0.84
N GLU A 24 1.36 5.31 0.28
CA GLU A 24 0.36 4.57 1.08
C GLU A 24 1.05 3.56 2.00
N ILE A 25 2.00 2.76 1.48
CA ILE A 25 2.78 1.80 2.26
C ILE A 25 3.52 2.49 3.40
N GLU A 26 4.21 3.60 3.13
CA GLU A 26 4.90 4.39 4.14
C GLU A 26 3.95 4.89 5.24
N GLN A 27 2.75 5.33 4.87
CA GLN A 27 1.72 5.72 5.85
C GLN A 27 1.27 4.54 6.72
N TYR A 28 1.11 3.35 6.15
CA TYR A 28 0.76 2.15 6.91
C TYR A 28 1.91 1.72 7.84
N ASP A 29 3.15 1.71 7.33
CA ASP A 29 4.34 1.38 8.13
C ASP A 29 4.49 2.36 9.31
N ASN A 30 4.31 3.66 9.08
CA ASN A 30 4.37 4.68 10.13
C ASN A 30 3.27 4.50 11.19
N LYS A 31 2.03 4.20 10.77
CA LYS A 31 0.93 3.91 11.72
C LYS A 31 1.23 2.70 12.60
N MET A 32 1.72 1.62 11.99
CA MET A 32 2.12 0.41 12.71
C MET A 32 3.24 0.69 13.73
N GLN A 33 4.23 1.50 13.36
CA GLN A 33 5.30 1.92 14.28
C GLN A 33 4.76 2.76 15.44
N GLN A 34 3.85 3.70 15.18
CA GLN A 34 3.24 4.52 16.23
C GLN A 34 2.47 3.67 17.24
N GLU A 35 1.69 2.70 16.77
CA GLU A 35 0.96 1.78 17.67
C GLU A 35 1.91 0.93 18.51
N TYR A 36 3.06 0.51 17.95
CA TYR A 36 4.07 -0.23 18.70
C TYR A 36 4.76 0.64 19.76
N ILE A 37 5.16 1.86 19.40
CA ILE A 37 5.76 2.83 20.34
C ILE A 37 4.79 3.14 21.48
N GLN A 38 3.50 3.32 21.16
CA GLN A 38 2.47 3.53 22.17
C GLN A 38 2.34 2.32 23.10
N TYR A 39 2.27 1.11 22.55
CA TYR A 39 2.25 -0.13 23.33
C TYR A 39 3.49 -0.26 24.23
N GLU A 40 4.68 0.02 23.73
CA GLU A 40 5.93 -0.03 24.50
C GLU A 40 5.92 0.97 25.65
N ASN A 41 5.47 2.20 25.41
CA ASN A 41 5.32 3.22 26.44
C ASN A 41 4.30 2.83 27.51
N GLU A 42 3.14 2.31 27.12
CA GLU A 42 2.12 1.81 28.05
C GLU A 42 2.65 0.62 28.86
N THR A 43 3.42 -0.26 28.22
CA THR A 43 4.07 -1.41 28.83
C THR A 43 5.10 -0.97 29.88
N ASN A 44 6.00 -0.04 29.54
CA ASN A 44 6.97 0.52 30.46
C ASN A 44 6.28 1.23 31.65
N LYS A 45 5.19 1.96 31.40
CA LYS A 45 4.39 2.60 32.45
C LYS A 45 3.69 1.57 33.34
N TYR A 46 3.24 0.45 32.80
CA TYR A 46 2.62 -0.63 33.58
C TYR A 46 3.65 -1.34 34.47
N TYR A 47 4.79 -1.73 33.90
CA TYR A 47 5.83 -2.49 34.62
C TYR A 47 6.68 -1.65 35.58
N SER A 48 6.74 -0.33 35.42
CA SER A 48 7.34 0.57 36.42
C SER A 48 6.52 0.69 37.72
N LYS A 49 5.28 0.18 37.75
CA LYS A 49 4.44 0.19 38.95
C LYS A 49 4.69 -1.05 39.82
N PRO A 50 4.64 -0.92 41.15
CA PRO A 50 4.63 -2.05 42.07
C PRO A 50 3.58 -3.10 41.68
N TRP A 51 3.89 -4.39 41.90
CA TRP A 51 3.04 -5.52 41.49
C TRP A 51 1.61 -5.45 42.07
N PHE A 52 1.44 -4.95 43.29
CA PHE A 52 0.12 -4.81 43.90
C PHE A 52 -0.74 -3.71 43.24
N ILE A 53 -0.12 -2.65 42.71
CA ILE A 53 -0.83 -1.62 41.93
C ILE A 53 -1.24 -2.18 40.57
N ARG A 54 -0.39 -3.03 39.97
CA ARG A 54 -0.66 -3.68 38.68
C ARG A 54 -1.91 -4.57 38.69
N LEU A 55 -2.32 -5.11 39.84
CA LEU A 55 -3.57 -5.88 39.98
C LEU A 55 -4.83 -5.05 39.66
N PHE A 56 -4.77 -3.73 39.85
CA PHE A 56 -5.87 -2.81 39.58
C PHE A 56 -5.71 -2.06 38.25
N MET A 57 -4.67 -2.36 37.48
CA MET A 57 -4.39 -1.75 36.18
C MET A 57 -4.64 -2.76 35.07
N ARG A 58 -5.17 -2.28 33.94
CA ARG A 58 -5.27 -3.10 32.72
C ARG A 58 -3.89 -3.31 32.14
N ALA A 59 -3.52 -4.57 31.89
CA ALA A 59 -2.31 -4.88 31.15
C ALA A 59 -2.41 -4.32 29.72
N PRO A 60 -1.37 -3.63 29.22
CA PRO A 60 -1.33 -3.20 27.84
C PRO A 60 -1.45 -4.40 26.89
N LYS A 61 -2.24 -4.25 25.84
CA LYS A 61 -2.48 -5.33 24.86
C LYS A 61 -1.46 -5.24 23.74
N ASN A 62 -0.78 -6.36 23.46
CA ASN A 62 0.15 -6.43 22.33
C ASN A 62 -0.63 -6.23 21.01
N PRO A 63 -0.27 -5.23 20.19
CA PRO A 63 -0.93 -4.97 18.92
C PRO A 63 -0.88 -6.18 17.96
N ARG A 64 0.14 -7.04 18.02
CA ARG A 64 0.29 -8.17 17.08
C ARG A 64 -0.47 -9.44 17.47
N LEU A 65 -0.92 -9.57 18.72
CA LEU A 65 -1.53 -10.81 19.22
C LEU A 65 -3.06 -10.82 19.10
N SER A 66 -3.67 -9.74 18.61
CA SER A 66 -5.11 -9.62 18.48
C SER A 66 -5.51 -9.78 17.01
N ILE A 67 -6.03 -10.94 16.65
CA ILE A 67 -6.49 -11.26 15.28
C ILE A 67 -7.66 -10.33 14.84
N PHE A 68 -8.30 -9.64 15.78
CA PHE A 68 -9.37 -8.66 15.55
C PHE A 68 -8.97 -7.21 15.89
N SER A 69 -7.69 -6.88 16.04
CA SER A 69 -7.28 -5.49 16.24
C SER A 69 -7.05 -4.76 14.93
N ASP A 70 -7.12 -3.44 14.97
CA ASP A 70 -6.86 -2.55 13.84
C ASP A 70 -5.49 -2.82 13.20
N THR A 71 -4.47 -3.18 13.99
CA THR A 71 -3.16 -3.66 13.52
C THR A 71 -3.20 -4.86 12.60
N PHE A 72 -4.05 -5.87 12.87
CA PHE A 72 -4.13 -7.04 12.00
C PHE A 72 -4.64 -6.64 10.60
N PHE A 73 -5.65 -5.76 10.57
CA PHE A 73 -6.17 -5.21 9.31
C PHE A 73 -5.14 -4.32 8.61
N LEU A 74 -4.37 -3.53 9.37
CA LEU A 74 -3.28 -2.70 8.84
C LEU A 74 -2.17 -3.56 8.24
N GLU A 75 -1.71 -4.62 8.93
CA GLU A 75 -0.70 -5.56 8.42
C GLU A 75 -1.19 -6.28 7.17
N SER A 76 -2.44 -6.75 7.16
CA SER A 76 -3.04 -7.38 5.98
C SER A 76 -3.10 -6.42 4.78
N LYS A 77 -3.56 -5.18 4.99
CA LYS A 77 -3.62 -4.17 3.92
C LYS A 77 -2.24 -3.79 3.42
N LEU A 78 -1.28 -3.65 4.33
CA LEU A 78 0.11 -3.37 3.98
C LEU A 78 0.73 -4.48 3.14
N SER A 79 0.49 -5.75 3.51
CA SER A 79 0.94 -6.90 2.73
C SER A 79 0.34 -6.91 1.32
N GLN A 80 -0.97 -6.68 1.20
CA GLN A 80 -1.64 -6.55 -0.10
C GLN A 80 -1.04 -5.43 -0.95
N LYS A 81 -0.79 -4.26 -0.35
CA LYS A 81 -0.21 -3.10 -1.03
C LYS A 81 1.24 -3.33 -1.47
N LYS A 82 2.04 -4.03 -0.66
CA LYS A 82 3.41 -4.41 -1.02
C LYS A 82 3.43 -5.39 -2.21
N SER A 83 2.50 -6.35 -2.23
CA SER A 83 2.33 -7.25 -3.38
C SER A 83 1.86 -6.50 -4.64
N GLU A 84 0.92 -5.56 -4.50
CA GLU A 84 0.47 -4.69 -5.60
C GLU A 84 1.65 -3.86 -6.16
N LEU A 85 2.49 -3.31 -5.28
CA LEU A 85 3.69 -2.56 -5.67
C LEU A 85 4.68 -3.42 -6.44
N GLU A 86 4.98 -4.62 -5.95
CA GLU A 86 5.91 -5.55 -6.61
C GLU A 86 5.44 -5.93 -8.02
N LEU A 87 4.15 -6.22 -8.18
CA LEU A 87 3.53 -6.49 -9.48
C LEU A 87 3.68 -5.30 -10.43
N LEU A 88 3.45 -4.08 -9.95
CA LEU A 88 3.61 -2.88 -10.77
C LEU A 88 5.06 -2.59 -11.14
N GLU A 89 6.00 -2.88 -10.25
CA GLU A 89 7.43 -2.78 -10.55
C GLU A 89 7.84 -3.78 -11.63
N GLN A 90 7.32 -5.01 -11.59
CA GLN A 90 7.50 -6.00 -12.66
C GLN A 90 6.88 -5.53 -13.98
N VAL A 91 5.69 -4.94 -13.95
CA VAL A 91 5.07 -4.34 -15.14
C VAL A 91 5.98 -3.25 -15.71
N LEU A 92 6.47 -2.33 -14.87
CA LEU A 92 7.36 -1.25 -15.30
C LEU A 92 8.65 -1.77 -15.94
N LEU A 93 9.24 -2.83 -15.39
CA LEU A 93 10.40 -3.51 -15.97
C LEU A 93 10.06 -4.09 -17.35
N SER A 94 8.94 -4.81 -17.47
CA SER A 94 8.53 -5.43 -18.74
C SER A 94 8.21 -4.42 -19.85
N LEU A 95 7.84 -3.19 -19.49
CA LEU A 95 7.60 -2.11 -20.44
C LEU A 95 8.89 -1.67 -21.13
N SER A 96 10.04 -1.75 -20.48
CA SER A 96 11.32 -1.31 -21.06
C SER A 96 11.76 -2.12 -22.28
N GLU A 97 11.18 -3.30 -22.49
CA GLU A 97 11.50 -4.23 -23.58
C GLU A 97 10.54 -4.10 -24.77
N ARG A 98 9.55 -3.18 -24.72
CA ARG A 98 8.46 -3.09 -25.70
C ARG A 98 8.28 -1.67 -26.22
N GLU A 99 7.86 -1.54 -27.48
CA GLU A 99 7.49 -0.24 -28.06
C GLU A 99 5.99 0.07 -27.88
N LYS A 100 5.14 -0.96 -27.95
CA LYS A 100 3.68 -0.84 -27.84
C LYS A 100 3.11 -1.91 -26.92
N ILE A 101 1.98 -1.59 -26.30
CA ILE A 101 1.18 -2.51 -25.50
C ILE A 101 -0.28 -2.42 -25.90
N TYR A 102 -1.03 -3.44 -25.50
CA TYR A 102 -2.48 -3.46 -25.63
C TYR A 102 -3.08 -3.39 -24.24
N ILE A 103 -3.84 -2.33 -23.99
CA ILE A 103 -4.52 -2.09 -22.71
C ILE A 103 -6.01 -2.41 -22.84
N SER A 104 -6.58 -2.97 -21.79
CA SER A 104 -8.01 -3.18 -21.66
C SER A 104 -8.70 -1.99 -20.99
N GLU A 105 -10.02 -1.95 -21.06
CA GLU A 105 -10.84 -0.96 -20.31
C GLU A 105 -10.59 -1.02 -18.80
N ARG A 106 -10.31 -2.21 -18.26
CA ARG A 106 -9.96 -2.36 -16.83
C ARG A 106 -8.62 -1.72 -16.50
N ASP A 107 -7.65 -1.79 -17.41
CA ASP A 107 -6.34 -1.14 -17.23
C ASP A 107 -6.50 0.38 -17.28
N ILE A 108 -7.34 0.89 -18.18
CA ILE A 108 -7.66 2.32 -18.27
C ILE A 108 -8.24 2.82 -16.94
N GLU A 109 -9.21 2.12 -16.37
CA GLU A 109 -9.80 2.47 -15.07
C GLU A 109 -8.78 2.36 -13.94
N TYR A 110 -8.05 1.24 -13.88
CA TYR A 110 -7.10 0.95 -12.82
C TYR A 110 -5.93 1.95 -12.75
N PHE A 111 -5.41 2.36 -13.91
CA PHE A 111 -4.34 3.35 -14.03
C PHE A 111 -4.85 4.79 -14.12
N GLY A 112 -6.16 5.01 -14.27
CA GLY A 112 -6.77 6.33 -14.41
C GLY A 112 -6.33 7.04 -15.69
N ILE A 113 -6.29 6.31 -16.81
CA ILE A 113 -5.89 6.84 -18.12
C ILE A 113 -7.04 7.68 -18.67
N ASN A 114 -6.78 8.93 -19.03
CA ASN A 114 -7.79 9.81 -19.62
C ASN A 114 -8.19 9.30 -21.01
N ALA A 115 -9.40 8.74 -21.12
CA ALA A 115 -9.95 8.21 -22.38
C ALA A 115 -10.08 9.26 -23.50
N GLU A 116 -10.13 10.56 -23.16
CA GLU A 116 -10.17 11.64 -24.14
C GLU A 116 -8.88 11.75 -24.97
N LYS A 117 -7.72 11.43 -24.39
CA LYS A 117 -6.43 11.40 -25.13
C LYS A 117 -6.34 10.21 -26.09
N LEU A 118 -7.03 9.11 -25.79
CA LEU A 118 -7.03 7.90 -26.63
C LEU A 118 -7.81 8.08 -27.94
N ASN A 119 -8.80 8.98 -27.94
CA ASN A 119 -9.64 9.25 -29.12
C ASN A 119 -9.04 10.31 -30.07
N SER A 120 -8.07 11.11 -29.62
CA SER A 120 -7.42 12.12 -30.46
C SER A 120 -6.28 11.59 -31.32
N GLU A 121 -5.71 10.41 -31.01
CA GLU A 121 -4.62 9.78 -31.78
C GLU A 121 -5.12 8.73 -32.80
N ASN A 122 -6.41 8.36 -32.74
CA ASN A 122 -7.03 7.38 -33.65
C ASN A 122 -7.99 8.02 -34.68
N LYS A 123 -7.94 9.35 -34.85
CA LYS A 123 -8.63 10.11 -35.91
C LYS A 123 -7.62 10.64 -36.91
#